data_AF-A0A8T4DI30-F1
#
_entry.id   AF-A0A8T4DI30-F1
#
_cell.length_a   1.000
_cell.length_b   1.000
_cell.length_c   1.000
_cell.angle_alpha   90.00
_cell.angle_beta   90.00
_cell.angle_gamma   90.00
#
_symmetry.space_group_name_H-M   'P 1'
#
loop_
_entity.id
_entity.type
_entity.pdbx_description
1 polymer ?
#
loop_
_entity_poly.entity_id
_entity_poly.type
_entity_poly.pdbx_seq_one_letter_code
_entity_poly.pdbx_strand_id
1 'polypeptide(L)'
;MQLKAKSHGVKVVLPPDDWIRETKDSRDKEIASLKAELQKSQNALPDVQLLFFTEDNLVPVLKIDKNKLLEGILTDEDIEAKLEQEHKEVKPIGTVNTINTGFISKKEIRIYNSAVREYMEEYRKYLNDVKGIQELCLTMELSPVLDNKGNSPAENVDIFLQFPNDWVDFPNDIELLEESELLGFPEKPARPNLPKTDIASIWGGIQTLSELRAIPTISPYAERKPVNQIGPEIDKSKMSVHYWLGNLKHGMEIELKPLYVWYSSVNAINTFKIKYSINIGNSPEVKEGELVVVIISEETSDH
;
A
#
# COMPACT_ATOMS: atom_id res chain seq x y z
N MET A 1 -31.70 53.35 -33.70
CA MET A 1 -31.55 54.59 -34.51
C MET A 1 -30.06 54.78 -34.80
N GLN A 2 -29.60 54.56 -36.04
CA GLN A 2 -28.20 54.82 -36.43
C GLN A 2 -28.09 56.25 -36.95
N LEU A 3 -27.47 57.14 -36.18
CA LEU A 3 -27.13 58.50 -36.62
C LEU A 3 -25.95 58.42 -37.59
N LYS A 4 -26.20 58.63 -38.88
CA LYS A 4 -25.13 58.66 -39.90
C LYS A 4 -24.72 60.12 -40.12
N ALA A 5 -23.45 60.46 -39.87
CA ALA A 5 -22.93 61.84 -39.96
C ALA A 5 -23.26 62.57 -41.28
N LYS A 6 -23.37 61.81 -42.38
CA LYS A 6 -23.73 62.32 -43.70
C LYS A 6 -25.16 62.90 -43.78
N SER A 7 -26.10 62.42 -42.96
CA SER A 7 -27.49 62.93 -42.94
C SER A 7 -27.66 64.25 -42.19
N HIS A 8 -26.62 64.72 -41.49
CA HIS A 8 -26.62 65.98 -40.75
C HIS A 8 -25.65 67.02 -41.33
N GLY A 9 -25.24 66.87 -42.60
CA GLY A 9 -24.40 67.86 -43.29
C GLY A 9 -22.95 67.92 -42.79
N VAL A 10 -22.53 66.98 -41.94
CA VAL A 10 -21.14 66.90 -41.47
C VAL A 10 -20.28 66.34 -42.59
N LYS A 11 -19.35 67.16 -43.09
CA LYS A 11 -18.41 66.77 -44.14
C LYS A 11 -17.38 65.81 -43.56
N VAL A 12 -17.55 64.52 -43.83
CA VAL A 12 -16.59 63.48 -43.44
C VAL A 12 -15.40 63.58 -44.39
N VAL A 13 -14.29 64.11 -43.89
CA VAL A 13 -13.01 64.13 -44.60
C VAL A 13 -12.24 62.89 -44.16
N LEU A 14 -11.81 62.07 -45.11
CA LEU A 14 -10.92 60.96 -44.81
C LEU A 14 -9.58 61.54 -44.34
N PRO A 15 -9.05 61.10 -43.18
CA PRO A 15 -7.76 61.57 -42.72
C PRO A 15 -6.68 61.21 -43.77
N PRO A 16 -5.65 62.07 -43.96
CA PRO A 16 -4.51 61.78 -44.82
C PRO A 16 -3.84 60.46 -44.45
N ASP A 17 -3.26 59.76 -45.42
CA ASP A 17 -2.62 58.45 -45.20
C ASP A 17 -1.50 58.50 -44.14
N ASP A 18 -0.81 59.64 -44.01
CA ASP A 18 0.22 59.90 -43.00
C ASP A 18 -0.31 59.93 -41.54
N TRP A 19 -1.63 59.95 -41.35
CA TRP A 19 -2.28 59.96 -40.03
C TRP A 19 -2.76 58.57 -39.60
N ILE A 20 -2.60 57.57 -40.48
CA ILE A 20 -2.82 56.17 -40.15
C ILE A 20 -1.65 55.71 -39.28
N ARG A 21 -1.78 55.87 -37.96
CA ARG A 21 -0.84 55.28 -37.01
C ARG A 21 -0.90 53.75 -37.18
N GLU A 22 0.26 53.11 -37.32
CA GLU A 22 0.34 51.65 -37.25
C GLU A 22 -0.33 51.17 -35.95
N THR A 23 -1.44 50.45 -36.06
CA THR A 23 -2.26 50.00 -34.94
C THR A 23 -1.65 48.86 -34.14
N LYS A 24 -0.46 48.36 -34.54
CA LYS A 24 0.37 47.49 -33.70
C LYS A 24 1.61 48.28 -33.32
N ASP A 25 1.55 48.90 -32.15
CA ASP A 25 2.69 49.57 -31.55
C ASP A 25 3.82 48.54 -31.44
N SER A 26 5.07 48.96 -31.67
CA SER A 26 6.27 48.15 -31.41
C SER A 26 6.21 47.42 -30.05
N ARG A 27 5.58 48.07 -29.07
CA ARG A 27 5.28 47.55 -27.73
C ARG A 27 4.34 46.34 -27.73
N ASP A 28 3.33 46.29 -28.60
CA ASP A 28 2.41 45.14 -28.65
C ASP A 28 3.10 43.88 -29.17
N LYS A 29 4.03 44.05 -30.12
CA LYS A 29 4.89 42.96 -30.59
C LYS A 29 5.84 42.49 -29.49
N GLU A 30 6.43 43.42 -28.75
CA GLU A 30 7.31 43.13 -27.62
C GLU A 30 6.55 42.40 -26.50
N ILE A 31 5.37 42.89 -26.10
CA ILE A 31 4.49 42.22 -25.12
C ILE A 31 4.12 40.81 -25.59
N ALA A 32 3.78 40.63 -26.86
CA ALA A 32 3.48 39.31 -27.40
C ALA A 32 4.69 38.37 -27.35
N SER A 33 5.89 38.88 -27.67
CA SER A 33 7.14 38.10 -27.60
C SER A 33 7.49 37.69 -26.18
N LEU A 34 7.40 38.62 -25.22
CA LEU A 34 7.67 38.36 -23.80
C LEU A 34 6.67 37.38 -23.21
N LYS A 35 5.39 37.48 -23.59
CA LYS A 35 4.36 36.50 -23.19
C LYS A 35 4.65 35.11 -23.75
N ALA A 36 5.07 35.01 -25.01
CA ALA A 36 5.43 33.74 -25.62
C ALA A 36 6.68 33.13 -24.96
N GLU A 37 7.67 33.95 -24.60
CA GLU A 37 8.88 33.50 -23.92
C GLU A 37 8.63 33.09 -22.47
N LEU A 38 7.78 33.82 -21.75
CA LEU A 38 7.29 33.42 -20.42
C LEU A 38 6.55 32.08 -20.50
N GLN A 39 5.63 31.93 -21.45
CA GLN A 39 4.88 30.69 -21.62
C GLN A 39 5.80 29.52 -22.00
N LYS A 40 6.78 29.75 -22.87
CA LYS A 40 7.78 28.74 -23.23
C LYS A 40 8.61 28.31 -22.01
N SER A 41 9.00 29.27 -21.17
CA SER A 41 9.77 29.00 -19.96
C SER A 41 8.94 28.27 -18.91
N GLN A 42 7.67 28.65 -18.71
CA GLN A 42 6.75 27.96 -17.81
C GLN A 42 6.48 26.52 -18.28
N ASN A 43 6.24 26.33 -19.58
CA ASN A 43 6.00 25.01 -20.14
C ASN A 43 7.25 24.11 -20.11
N ALA A 44 8.45 24.69 -19.96
CA ALA A 44 9.70 23.95 -19.88
C ALA A 44 10.02 23.45 -18.46
N LEU A 45 9.17 23.72 -17.48
CA LEU A 45 9.34 23.22 -16.12
C LEU A 45 8.66 21.84 -15.95
N PRO A 46 9.24 20.96 -15.10
CA PRO A 46 8.59 19.73 -14.72
C PRO A 46 7.37 20.04 -13.86
N ASP A 47 6.32 19.24 -14.00
CA ASP A 47 5.10 19.35 -13.20
C ASP A 47 4.83 17.98 -12.59
N VAL A 48 5.25 17.82 -11.34
CA VAL A 48 5.22 16.54 -10.62
C VAL A 48 4.23 16.60 -9.48
N GLN A 49 3.57 15.47 -9.26
CA GLN A 49 2.61 15.28 -8.19
C GLN A 49 2.71 13.86 -7.64
N LEU A 50 2.31 13.70 -6.38
CA LEU A 50 2.17 12.40 -5.75
C LEU A 50 0.70 12.01 -5.73
N LEU A 51 0.42 10.76 -6.10
CA LEU A 51 -0.92 10.16 -6.13
C LEU A 51 -0.88 8.72 -5.65
N PHE A 52 -2.05 8.10 -5.46
CA PHE A 52 -2.19 6.66 -5.27
C PHE A 52 -2.72 6.00 -6.54
N PHE A 53 -2.30 4.76 -6.80
CA PHE A 53 -2.88 3.96 -7.87
C PHE A 53 -4.10 3.18 -7.36
N THR A 54 -5.24 3.27 -8.03
CA THR A 54 -6.45 2.51 -7.64
C THR A 54 -7.18 2.01 -8.88
N GLU A 55 -7.32 0.68 -8.97
CA GLU A 55 -7.93 -0.09 -10.08
C GLU A 55 -7.34 0.22 -11.46
N ASP A 56 -7.54 1.45 -11.97
CA ASP A 56 -7.00 1.92 -13.26
C ASP A 56 -6.68 3.44 -13.26
N ASN A 57 -6.80 4.15 -12.13
CA ASN A 57 -6.64 5.60 -12.09
C ASN A 57 -5.69 6.05 -10.97
N LEU A 58 -4.98 7.14 -11.25
CA LEU A 58 -4.23 7.86 -10.23
C LEU A 58 -5.15 8.84 -9.49
N VAL A 59 -5.23 8.69 -8.17
CA VAL A 59 -6.12 9.46 -7.31
C VAL A 59 -5.37 10.05 -6.10
N PRO A 60 -5.69 11.28 -5.67
CA PRO A 60 -5.10 11.85 -4.45
C PRO A 60 -5.74 11.30 -3.17
N VAL A 61 -6.89 10.60 -3.31
CA VAL A 61 -7.66 10.04 -2.19
C VAL A 61 -7.74 8.52 -2.35
N LEU A 62 -7.10 7.80 -1.44
CA LEU A 62 -7.18 6.35 -1.34
C LEU A 62 -8.31 5.97 -0.39
N LYS A 63 -9.23 5.12 -0.83
CA LYS A 63 -10.33 4.60 -0.02
C LYS A 63 -10.04 3.15 0.36
N ILE A 64 -10.01 2.87 1.65
CA ILE A 64 -9.71 1.53 2.17
C ILE A 64 -10.89 1.08 3.02
N ASP A 65 -11.37 -0.13 2.72
CA ASP A 65 -12.38 -0.79 3.53
C ASP A 65 -11.73 -1.34 4.80
N LYS A 66 -12.23 -0.90 5.95
CA LYS A 66 -11.77 -1.35 7.26
C LYS A 66 -11.94 -2.86 7.42
N ASN A 67 -13.00 -3.44 6.86
CA ASN A 67 -13.26 -4.87 6.98
C ASN A 67 -12.19 -5.69 6.27
N LYS A 68 -11.64 -5.20 5.16
CA LYS A 68 -10.51 -5.86 4.46
C LYS A 68 -9.23 -5.85 5.28
N LEU A 69 -8.97 -4.79 6.06
CA LEU A 69 -7.83 -4.74 6.97
C LEU A 69 -7.98 -5.71 8.15
N LEU A 70 -9.22 -6.06 8.50
CA LEU A 70 -9.54 -6.98 9.60
C LEU A 70 -9.77 -8.41 9.11
N GLU A 71 -9.77 -8.65 7.80
CA GLU A 71 -10.11 -9.94 7.22
C GLU A 71 -9.03 -10.98 7.59
N GLY A 72 -9.45 -12.00 8.33
CA GLY A 72 -8.59 -13.11 8.72
C GLY A 72 -7.93 -13.01 10.10
N ILE A 73 -8.14 -11.93 10.86
CA ILE A 73 -7.71 -11.86 12.27
C ILE A 73 -8.47 -12.91 13.08
N LEU A 74 -7.74 -13.84 13.69
CA LEU A 74 -8.29 -14.86 14.57
C LEU A 74 -8.92 -14.24 15.81
N THR A 75 -10.19 -14.50 16.04
CA THR A 75 -10.84 -14.21 17.33
C THR A 75 -10.57 -15.34 18.35
N ASP A 76 -10.83 -15.08 19.63
CA ASP A 76 -10.74 -16.15 20.65
C ASP A 76 -11.73 -17.29 20.38
N GLU A 77 -12.88 -16.96 19.80
CA GLU A 77 -13.88 -17.93 19.36
C GLU A 77 -13.36 -18.78 18.20
N ASP A 78 -12.65 -18.19 17.24
CA ASP A 78 -12.02 -18.92 16.12
C ASP A 78 -10.90 -19.84 16.61
N ILE A 79 -10.10 -19.41 17.59
CA ILE A 79 -9.07 -20.25 18.20
C ILE A 79 -9.71 -21.48 18.84
N GLU A 80 -10.75 -21.29 19.64
CA GLU A 80 -11.40 -22.40 20.32
C GLU A 80 -12.14 -23.32 19.34
N ALA A 81 -12.78 -22.77 18.29
CA ALA A 81 -13.38 -23.56 17.22
C ALA A 81 -12.35 -24.41 16.45
N LYS A 82 -11.19 -23.83 16.12
CA LYS A 82 -10.07 -24.55 15.48
C LYS A 82 -9.48 -25.62 16.38
N LEU A 83 -9.39 -25.37 17.69
CA LEU A 83 -8.95 -26.37 18.67
C LEU A 83 -9.96 -27.50 18.81
N GLU A 84 -11.26 -27.20 18.83
CA GLU A 84 -12.31 -28.22 18.91
C GLU A 84 -12.34 -29.10 17.64
N GLN A 85 -12.16 -28.49 16.46
CA GLN A 85 -12.02 -29.22 15.21
C GLN A 85 -10.78 -30.13 15.24
N GLU A 86 -9.62 -29.60 15.65
CA GLU A 86 -8.39 -30.38 15.73
C GLU A 86 -8.51 -31.52 16.77
N HIS A 87 -9.21 -31.30 17.89
CA HIS A 87 -9.57 -32.34 18.86
C HIS A 87 -10.48 -33.43 18.29
N LYS A 88 -11.34 -33.11 17.31
CA LYS A 88 -12.17 -34.11 16.62
C LYS A 88 -11.34 -34.98 15.67
N GLU A 89 -10.31 -34.41 15.05
CA GLU A 89 -9.44 -35.09 14.09
C GLU A 89 -8.31 -35.89 14.79
N VAL A 90 -7.68 -35.32 15.81
CA VAL A 90 -6.55 -35.91 16.54
C VAL A 90 -7.03 -36.40 17.90
N LYS A 91 -7.51 -37.65 17.94
CA LYS A 91 -8.04 -38.27 19.16
C LYS A 91 -7.00 -39.16 19.84
N PRO A 92 -6.94 -39.14 21.19
CA PRO A 92 -6.18 -40.15 21.92
C PRO A 92 -6.77 -41.55 21.69
N ILE A 93 -5.89 -42.55 21.69
CA ILE A 93 -6.27 -43.94 21.56
C ILE A 93 -6.94 -44.37 22.86
N GLY A 94 -8.22 -44.76 22.78
CA GLY A 94 -9.09 -45.09 23.91
C GLY A 94 -10.44 -44.36 23.91
N THR A 95 -10.59 -43.29 23.12
CA THR A 95 -11.82 -42.46 23.06
C THR A 95 -12.73 -42.78 21.87
N VAL A 96 -12.24 -43.55 20.88
CA VAL A 96 -12.99 -43.99 19.70
C VAL A 96 -13.13 -45.52 19.73
N ASN A 97 -14.38 -46.00 19.71
CA ASN A 97 -14.76 -47.40 19.92
C ASN A 97 -14.39 -48.39 18.78
N THR A 98 -13.55 -48.03 17.80
CA THR A 98 -13.54 -48.75 16.50
C THR A 98 -12.18 -49.10 15.88
N ILE A 99 -11.04 -48.99 16.56
CA ILE A 99 -9.78 -49.49 15.99
C ILE A 99 -9.18 -50.57 16.88
N ASN A 100 -9.18 -51.79 16.34
CA ASN A 100 -8.45 -53.01 16.69
C ASN A 100 -7.26 -52.81 17.66
N THR A 101 -7.55 -52.54 18.94
CA THR A 101 -6.57 -52.28 20.00
C THR A 101 -5.77 -53.52 20.40
N GLY A 102 -6.09 -54.69 19.83
CA GLY A 102 -5.44 -55.96 20.11
C GLY A 102 -3.97 -56.04 19.67
N PHE A 103 -3.49 -55.13 18.81
CA PHE A 103 -2.15 -55.17 18.22
C PHE A 103 -1.23 -53.98 18.58
N ILE A 104 -1.66 -53.08 19.47
CA ILE A 104 -0.87 -51.90 19.87
C ILE A 104 -0.45 -52.08 21.34
N SER A 105 0.84 -51.92 21.63
CA SER A 105 1.31 -52.07 23.00
C SER A 105 0.76 -50.95 23.90
N LYS A 106 0.48 -51.28 25.17
CA LYS A 106 0.09 -50.26 26.18
C LYS A 106 1.12 -49.13 26.31
N LYS A 107 2.38 -49.40 25.97
CA LYS A 107 3.47 -48.42 25.96
C LYS A 107 3.32 -47.43 24.82
N GLU A 108 3.04 -47.89 23.60
CA GLU A 108 2.83 -47.03 22.42
C GLU A 108 1.56 -46.18 22.55
N ILE A 109 0.49 -46.73 23.13
CA ILE A 109 -0.72 -45.96 23.43
C ILE A 109 -0.39 -44.79 24.37
N ARG A 110 0.43 -45.01 25.40
CA ARG A 110 0.85 -43.96 26.33
C ARG A 110 1.71 -42.89 25.65
N ILE A 111 2.65 -43.31 24.79
CA ILE A 111 3.53 -42.41 24.04
C ILE A 111 2.72 -41.56 23.06
N TYR A 112 1.79 -42.16 22.32
CA TYR A 112 0.93 -41.41 21.42
C TYR A 112 0.00 -40.45 22.17
N ASN A 113 -0.64 -40.89 23.27
CA ASN A 113 -1.53 -40.03 24.04
C ASN A 113 -0.80 -38.90 24.79
N SER A 114 0.50 -39.06 25.13
CA SER A 114 1.32 -37.93 25.59
C SER A 114 1.65 -36.98 24.44
N ALA A 115 2.07 -37.50 23.28
CA ALA A 115 2.37 -36.69 22.10
C ALA A 115 1.15 -35.91 21.58
N VAL A 116 -0.07 -36.46 21.68
CA VAL A 116 -1.31 -35.74 21.36
C VAL A 116 -1.55 -34.57 22.31
N ARG A 117 -1.26 -34.72 23.61
CA ARG A 117 -1.41 -33.62 24.57
C ARG A 117 -0.39 -32.51 24.33
N GLU A 118 0.87 -32.89 24.14
CA GLU A 118 1.96 -31.96 23.80
C GLU A 118 1.65 -31.21 22.50
N TYR A 119 1.18 -31.91 21.47
CA TYR A 119 0.73 -31.31 20.20
C TYR A 119 -0.40 -30.28 20.40
N MET A 120 -1.41 -30.58 21.22
CA MET A 120 -2.53 -29.65 21.45
C MET A 120 -2.09 -28.38 22.19
N GLU A 121 -1.15 -28.51 23.13
CA GLU A 121 -0.55 -27.36 23.81
C GLU A 121 0.28 -26.50 22.83
N GLU A 122 1.11 -27.13 22.01
CA GLU A 122 1.89 -26.45 20.96
C GLU A 122 0.98 -25.81 19.90
N TYR A 123 -0.12 -26.46 19.53
CA TYR A 123 -1.07 -25.94 18.55
C TYR A 123 -1.86 -24.75 19.09
N ARG A 124 -2.28 -24.78 20.36
CA ARG A 124 -2.88 -23.61 21.02
C ARG A 124 -1.88 -22.45 21.08
N LYS A 125 -0.61 -22.73 21.41
CA LYS A 125 0.44 -21.71 21.39
C LYS A 125 0.62 -21.12 19.98
N TYR A 126 0.73 -21.96 18.96
CA TYR A 126 0.79 -21.55 17.56
C TYR A 126 -0.38 -20.65 17.16
N LEU A 127 -1.63 -21.01 17.51
CA LEU A 127 -2.80 -20.19 17.19
C LEU A 127 -2.77 -18.82 17.88
N ASN A 128 -2.30 -18.76 19.13
CA ASN A 128 -2.10 -17.49 19.82
C ASN A 128 -0.96 -16.66 19.22
N ASP A 129 0.13 -17.29 18.81
CA ASP A 129 1.25 -16.61 18.16
C ASP A 129 0.81 -16.07 16.78
N VAL A 130 0.01 -16.83 16.02
CA VAL A 130 -0.60 -16.38 14.76
C VAL A 130 -1.58 -15.23 15.02
N LYS A 131 -2.44 -15.32 16.03
CA LYS A 131 -3.35 -14.23 16.40
C LYS A 131 -2.55 -12.97 16.77
N GLY A 132 -1.52 -13.09 17.60
CA GLY A 132 -0.66 -11.98 17.96
C GLY A 132 0.03 -11.37 16.73
N ILE A 133 0.51 -12.19 15.80
CA ILE A 133 1.07 -11.68 14.53
C ILE A 133 -0.01 -11.03 13.67
N GLN A 134 -1.23 -11.56 13.60
CA GLN A 134 -2.33 -10.95 12.85
C GLN A 134 -2.78 -9.61 13.44
N GLU A 135 -2.81 -9.49 14.76
CA GLU A 135 -3.04 -8.23 15.48
C GLU A 135 -1.87 -7.25 15.24
N LEU A 136 -0.63 -7.76 15.16
CA LEU A 136 0.55 -6.98 14.79
C LEU A 136 0.67 -6.74 13.26
N CYS A 137 -0.11 -7.41 12.44
CA CYS A 137 -0.19 -7.25 10.99
C CYS A 137 -1.41 -6.42 10.58
N LEU A 138 -1.96 -5.61 11.49
CA LEU A 138 -2.80 -4.46 11.14
C LEU A 138 -1.92 -3.42 10.41
N THR A 139 -1.41 -3.80 9.25
CA THR A 139 -0.49 -3.04 8.44
C THR A 139 -1.16 -2.68 7.14
N MET A 140 -1.22 -1.40 6.85
CA MET A 140 -1.68 -0.89 5.58
C MET A 140 -0.47 -0.59 4.70
N GLU A 141 -0.42 -1.23 3.53
CA GLU A 141 0.55 -0.88 2.50
C GLU A 141 0.13 0.40 1.80
N LEU A 142 1.04 1.37 1.72
CA LEU A 142 0.89 2.58 0.94
C LEU A 142 1.99 2.62 -0.12
N SER A 143 1.56 2.65 -1.38
CA SER A 143 2.45 2.71 -2.55
C SER A 143 2.18 4.00 -3.32
N PRO A 144 2.79 5.14 -2.91
CA PRO A 144 2.62 6.40 -3.62
C PRO A 144 3.25 6.33 -5.01
N VAL A 145 2.62 6.97 -5.98
CA VAL A 145 3.09 7.09 -7.35
C VAL A 145 3.49 8.55 -7.60
N LEU A 146 4.73 8.74 -8.07
CA LEU A 146 5.19 10.02 -8.57
C LEU A 146 4.86 10.12 -10.06
N ASP A 147 4.07 11.12 -10.43
CA ASP A 147 3.59 11.36 -11.79
C ASP A 147 4.12 12.70 -12.30
N ASN A 148 4.81 12.70 -13.45
CA ASN A 148 5.32 13.92 -14.10
C ASN A 148 4.46 14.25 -15.33
N LYS A 149 3.53 15.20 -15.17
CA LYS A 149 2.68 15.73 -16.25
C LYS A 149 3.28 16.94 -16.96
N GLY A 150 4.45 17.40 -16.54
CA GLY A 150 5.16 18.51 -17.17
C GLY A 150 5.67 18.16 -18.57
N ASN A 151 6.25 19.14 -19.25
CA ASN A 151 6.88 18.90 -20.57
C ASN A 151 8.39 18.74 -20.49
N SER A 152 8.96 18.64 -19.29
CA SER A 152 10.38 18.40 -19.08
C SER A 152 10.61 17.34 -18.01
N PRO A 153 11.74 16.61 -18.08
CA PRO A 153 12.08 15.62 -17.06
C PRO A 153 12.31 16.30 -15.71
N ALA A 154 11.97 15.61 -14.63
CA ALA A 154 12.31 15.99 -13.27
C ALA A 154 13.63 15.30 -12.89
N GLU A 155 14.66 16.08 -12.59
CA GLU A 155 15.99 15.58 -12.25
C GLU A 155 16.31 15.82 -10.77
N ASN A 156 16.98 14.86 -10.12
CA ASN A 156 17.32 14.90 -8.69
C ASN A 156 16.11 15.30 -7.84
N VAL A 157 15.13 14.40 -7.79
CA VAL A 157 13.86 14.59 -7.09
C VAL A 157 13.99 14.11 -5.65
N ASP A 158 13.80 15.00 -4.69
CA ASP A 158 13.66 14.70 -3.29
C ASP A 158 12.18 14.81 -2.90
N ILE A 159 11.66 13.75 -2.27
CA ILE A 159 10.25 13.64 -1.90
C ILE A 159 10.18 13.49 -0.39
N PHE A 160 9.48 14.41 0.26
CA PHE A 160 9.24 14.37 1.70
C PHE A 160 7.76 14.13 1.94
N LEU A 161 7.45 13.10 2.71
CA LEU A 161 6.11 12.83 3.23
C LEU A 161 6.10 13.13 4.71
N GLN A 162 5.12 13.90 5.16
CA GLN A 162 4.88 14.19 6.55
C GLN A 162 3.52 13.63 6.95
N PHE A 163 3.56 12.64 7.85
CA PHE A 163 2.37 12.06 8.46
C PHE A 163 1.88 12.95 9.61
N PRO A 164 0.60 12.84 10.02
CA PRO A 164 0.09 13.58 11.15
C PRO A 164 0.85 13.20 12.42
N ASN A 165 1.42 14.20 13.09
CA ASN A 165 2.03 14.03 14.42
C ASN A 165 0.99 14.18 15.55
N ASP A 166 -0.22 14.57 15.20
CA ASP A 166 -1.37 14.83 16.06
C ASP A 166 -2.41 13.72 15.95
N TRP A 167 -1.98 12.46 15.90
CA TRP A 167 -2.84 11.35 16.29
C TRP A 167 -3.11 11.42 17.80
N VAL A 168 -3.85 12.46 18.20
CA VAL A 168 -4.06 12.91 19.58
C VAL A 168 -4.69 11.82 20.43
N ASP A 169 -5.52 10.96 19.83
CA ASP A 169 -6.19 9.90 20.54
C ASP A 169 -5.27 8.68 20.79
N PHE A 170 -4.23 8.48 19.97
CA PHE A 170 -3.45 7.24 19.96
C PHE A 170 -1.98 7.39 19.48
N PRO A 171 -1.13 8.20 20.14
CA PRO A 171 0.22 8.51 19.67
C PRO A 171 1.22 7.33 19.73
N ASN A 172 0.90 6.27 20.45
CA ASN A 172 1.73 5.05 20.56
C ASN A 172 1.19 3.88 19.72
N ASP A 173 0.07 4.08 19.03
CA ASP A 173 -0.68 2.98 18.41
C ASP A 173 -0.53 2.97 16.89
N ILE A 174 0.31 3.84 16.34
CA ILE A 174 0.55 3.85 14.91
C ILE A 174 2.05 4.03 14.67
N GLU A 175 2.63 3.18 13.84
CA GLU A 175 4.04 3.18 13.50
C GLU A 175 4.23 3.06 11.99
N LEU A 176 5.29 3.69 11.46
CA LEU A 176 5.69 3.54 10.06
C LEU A 176 6.78 2.48 9.98
N LEU A 177 6.59 1.49 9.11
CA LEU A 177 7.47 0.35 8.93
C LEU A 177 7.98 0.26 7.49
N GLU A 178 9.21 -0.22 7.35
CA GLU A 178 9.73 -0.74 6.09
C GLU A 178 9.31 -2.20 5.87
N GLU A 179 9.36 -2.69 4.63
CA GLU A 179 9.04 -4.09 4.29
C GLU A 179 9.88 -5.09 5.13
N SER A 180 11.12 -4.74 5.44
CA SER A 180 12.03 -5.61 6.21
C SER A 180 11.67 -5.75 7.69
N GLU A 181 10.81 -4.88 8.22
CA GLU A 181 10.35 -4.90 9.61
C GLU A 181 9.06 -5.74 9.79
N LEU A 182 8.47 -6.26 8.71
CA LEU A 182 7.29 -7.10 8.76
C LEU A 182 7.61 -8.48 9.38
N LEU A 183 6.76 -8.94 10.30
CA LEU A 183 6.93 -10.23 10.99
C LEU A 183 6.60 -11.41 10.08
N GLY A 184 7.40 -12.49 10.19
CA GLY A 184 7.09 -13.77 9.55
C GLY A 184 6.12 -14.62 10.39
N PHE A 185 5.24 -15.38 9.72
CA PHE A 185 4.32 -16.31 10.40
C PHE A 185 5.06 -17.51 11.02
N PRO A 186 4.62 -18.01 12.19
CA PRO A 186 5.22 -19.17 12.83
C PRO A 186 4.89 -20.44 12.05
N GLU A 187 5.73 -21.47 12.16
CA GLU A 187 5.45 -22.78 11.56
C GLU A 187 4.37 -23.54 12.34
N LYS A 188 3.40 -24.12 11.63
CA LYS A 188 2.37 -24.97 12.24
C LYS A 188 3.02 -26.23 12.83
N PRO A 189 2.73 -26.61 14.09
CA PRO A 189 3.29 -27.82 14.68
C PRO A 189 2.88 -29.07 13.91
N ALA A 190 3.77 -30.06 13.87
CA ALA A 190 3.52 -31.32 13.17
C ALA A 190 2.58 -32.22 13.98
N ARG A 191 1.54 -32.77 13.34
CA ARG A 191 0.64 -33.75 13.97
C ARG A 191 1.43 -34.98 14.46
N PRO A 192 1.08 -35.55 15.63
CA PRO A 192 1.76 -36.73 16.14
C PRO A 192 1.52 -37.92 15.21
N ASN A 193 2.60 -38.66 14.93
CA ASN A 193 2.51 -39.87 14.11
C ASN A 193 1.64 -40.93 14.81
N LEU A 194 0.72 -41.54 14.07
CA LEU A 194 -0.02 -42.70 14.56
C LEU A 194 0.96 -43.79 15.02
N PRO A 195 0.67 -44.52 16.11
CA PRO A 195 1.54 -45.58 16.57
C PRO A 195 1.68 -46.63 15.46
N LYS A 196 2.93 -47.01 15.21
CA LYS A 196 3.26 -48.04 14.23
C LYS A 196 2.65 -49.35 14.71
N THR A 197 1.60 -49.80 14.04
CA THR A 197 1.19 -51.20 14.14
C THR A 197 2.26 -52.02 13.43
N ASP A 198 2.64 -53.18 13.97
CA ASP A 198 3.65 -54.07 13.35
C ASP A 198 3.32 -54.45 11.89
N ILE A 199 2.06 -54.27 11.46
CA ILE A 199 1.57 -54.45 10.08
C ILE A 199 1.89 -53.26 9.16
N ALA A 200 1.91 -52.02 9.67
CA ALA A 200 2.26 -50.82 8.89
C ALA A 200 3.73 -50.81 8.45
N SER A 201 4.59 -51.51 9.18
CA SER A 201 6.01 -51.74 8.86
C SER A 201 6.21 -52.68 7.66
N ILE A 202 5.21 -53.49 7.31
CA ILE A 202 5.25 -54.47 6.20
C ILE A 202 4.60 -53.90 4.93
N TRP A 203 3.67 -52.95 5.05
CA TRP A 203 2.95 -52.29 3.95
C TRP A 203 3.38 -50.82 3.75
N GLY A 204 4.66 -50.51 4.04
CA GLY A 204 5.27 -49.24 3.67
C GLY A 204 5.34 -49.12 2.16
N GLY A 205 4.31 -48.55 1.53
CA GLY A 205 4.29 -48.47 0.08
C GLY A 205 3.00 -47.96 -0.57
N ILE A 206 2.23 -47.06 0.04
CA ILE A 206 1.28 -46.23 -0.73
C ILE A 206 1.46 -44.79 -0.32
N GLN A 207 2.22 -44.09 -1.16
CA GLN A 207 2.40 -42.65 -1.16
C GLN A 207 1.05 -41.97 -1.43
N THR A 208 0.60 -41.12 -0.51
CA THR A 208 -0.23 -39.96 -0.85
C THR A 208 0.62 -38.71 -0.65
N LEU A 209 1.59 -38.56 -1.54
CA LEU A 209 2.21 -37.28 -1.91
C LEU A 209 1.22 -36.56 -2.83
N SER A 210 0.23 -35.88 -2.26
CA SER A 210 -0.60 -34.91 -2.98
C SER A 210 -1.24 -33.99 -1.95
N GLU A 211 -0.50 -32.95 -1.56
CA GLU A 211 -1.01 -31.61 -1.17
C GLU A 211 0.16 -30.72 -0.71
N LEU A 212 1.20 -30.65 -1.55
CA LEU A 212 2.19 -29.57 -1.52
C LEU A 212 2.16 -28.88 -2.88
N ARG A 213 1.13 -28.06 -3.10
CA ARG A 213 1.04 -27.00 -4.11
C ARG A 213 0.16 -25.92 -3.45
N ALA A 214 0.54 -24.67 -3.25
CA ALA A 214 1.59 -23.89 -3.87
C ALA A 214 2.27 -23.00 -2.82
N ILE A 215 3.59 -23.04 -2.77
CA ILE A 215 4.38 -21.89 -2.33
C ILE A 215 4.26 -20.89 -3.49
N PRO A 216 3.80 -19.65 -3.29
CA PRO A 216 3.91 -18.66 -4.36
C PRO A 216 5.39 -18.55 -4.71
N THR A 217 5.67 -18.94 -5.94
CA THR A 217 7.00 -18.86 -6.53
C THR A 217 7.42 -17.40 -6.47
N ILE A 218 8.45 -17.11 -5.68
CA ILE A 218 9.22 -15.87 -5.79
C ILE A 218 9.61 -15.80 -7.26
N SER A 219 9.00 -14.84 -7.96
CA SER A 219 9.19 -14.61 -9.38
C SER A 219 10.68 -14.51 -9.67
N PRO A 220 11.25 -15.30 -10.61
CA PRO A 220 12.60 -15.11 -11.08
C PRO A 220 12.59 -13.99 -12.13
N TYR A 221 12.19 -12.79 -11.71
CA TYR A 221 12.49 -11.55 -12.39
C TYR A 221 13.31 -10.68 -11.44
N ALA A 222 14.54 -11.15 -11.16
CA ALA A 222 15.64 -10.25 -10.84
C ALA A 222 16.02 -9.49 -12.11
N GLU A 223 15.11 -8.64 -12.60
CA GLU A 223 15.49 -7.57 -13.49
C GLU A 223 16.33 -6.59 -12.68
N ARG A 224 17.64 -6.65 -12.92
CA ARG A 224 18.60 -5.62 -12.49
C ARG A 224 18.17 -4.29 -13.10
N LYS A 225 17.25 -3.57 -12.46
CA LYS A 225 17.03 -2.15 -12.73
C LYS A 225 18.16 -1.37 -12.05
N PRO A 226 18.84 -0.44 -12.73
CA PRO A 226 19.67 0.52 -12.01
C PRO A 226 18.76 1.25 -11.02
N VAL A 227 19.13 1.22 -9.75
CA VAL A 227 18.35 1.76 -8.64
C VAL A 227 18.36 3.28 -8.76
N ASN A 228 17.47 3.82 -9.60
CA ASN A 228 17.24 5.26 -9.75
C ASN A 228 16.50 5.85 -8.55
N GLN A 229 16.14 5.03 -7.55
CA GLN A 229 15.35 5.42 -6.39
C GLN A 229 15.96 4.90 -5.08
N ILE A 230 16.11 5.79 -4.09
CA ILE A 230 16.50 5.48 -2.71
C ILE A 230 15.31 5.81 -1.79
N GLY A 231 15.21 5.09 -0.67
CA GLY A 231 14.09 5.15 0.28
C GLY A 231 13.21 3.88 0.26
N PRO A 232 12.13 3.83 1.05
CA PRO A 232 11.77 4.84 2.06
C PRO A 232 12.83 4.97 3.16
N GLU A 233 13.20 6.19 3.53
CA GLU A 233 13.96 6.46 4.75
C GLU A 233 13.00 7.06 5.78
N ILE A 234 12.77 6.35 6.89
CA ILE A 234 11.74 6.70 7.87
C ILE A 234 12.36 7.34 9.11
N ASP A 235 12.02 8.60 9.40
CA ASP A 235 12.29 9.25 10.68
C ASP A 235 11.08 9.10 11.61
N LYS A 236 11.08 8.03 12.41
CA LYS A 236 10.02 7.72 13.39
C LYS A 236 9.83 8.85 14.42
N SER A 237 10.84 9.67 14.69
CA SER A 237 10.73 10.77 15.67
C SER A 237 9.91 11.96 15.17
N LYS A 238 9.84 12.14 13.85
CA LYS A 238 9.10 13.23 13.20
C LYS A 238 7.89 12.75 12.38
N MET A 239 7.69 11.43 12.32
CA MET A 239 6.78 10.74 11.40
C MET A 239 6.91 11.26 9.96
N SER A 240 8.16 11.32 9.49
CA SER A 240 8.47 11.77 8.13
C SER A 240 9.19 10.70 7.35
N VAL A 241 8.86 10.60 6.06
CA VAL A 241 9.48 9.66 5.12
C VAL A 241 10.15 10.44 4.01
N HIS A 242 11.38 10.05 3.67
CA HIS A 242 12.14 10.64 2.57
C HIS A 242 12.37 9.59 1.47
N TYR A 243 12.17 10.02 0.22
CA TYR A 243 12.60 9.30 -0.96
C TYR A 243 13.47 10.21 -1.80
N TRP A 244 14.43 9.58 -2.49
CA TRP A 244 15.22 10.24 -3.51
C TRP A 244 15.08 9.50 -4.83
N LEU A 245 14.92 10.24 -5.92
CA LEU A 245 14.83 9.71 -7.28
C LEU A 245 15.75 10.50 -8.21
N GLY A 246 16.63 9.81 -8.93
CA GLY A 246 17.59 10.47 -9.82
C GLY A 246 16.95 11.19 -11.01
N ASN A 247 15.96 10.58 -11.67
CA ASN A 247 15.28 11.17 -12.82
C ASN A 247 13.90 10.55 -13.07
N LEU A 248 12.91 11.39 -13.36
CA LEU A 248 11.62 11.01 -13.93
C LEU A 248 11.38 11.75 -15.26
N LYS A 249 11.29 11.00 -16.37
CA LYS A 249 10.99 11.58 -17.68
C LYS A 249 9.62 12.25 -17.71
N HIS A 250 9.44 13.21 -18.61
CA HIS A 250 8.15 13.87 -18.82
C HIS A 250 7.10 12.87 -19.31
N GLY A 251 5.86 13.03 -18.85
CA GLY A 251 4.73 12.16 -19.20
C GLY A 251 4.86 10.72 -18.68
N MET A 252 5.72 10.48 -17.70
CA MET A 252 5.92 9.16 -17.10
C MET A 252 5.56 9.20 -15.62
N GLU A 253 5.17 8.03 -15.13
CA GLU A 253 4.91 7.75 -13.72
C GLU A 253 5.90 6.70 -13.20
N ILE A 254 6.19 6.76 -11.90
CA ILE A 254 6.94 5.73 -11.20
C ILE A 254 6.29 5.47 -9.84
N GLU A 255 5.97 4.20 -9.60
CA GLU A 255 5.57 3.73 -8.29
C GLU A 255 6.77 3.77 -7.35
N LEU A 256 6.62 4.46 -6.22
CA LEU A 256 7.64 4.47 -5.20
C LEU A 256 7.58 3.16 -4.41
N LYS A 257 8.72 2.77 -3.81
CA LYS A 257 8.72 1.64 -2.90
C LYS A 257 7.66 1.82 -1.80
N PRO A 258 6.93 0.76 -1.46
CA PRO A 258 5.85 0.85 -0.49
C PRO A 258 6.39 1.20 0.90
N LEU A 259 5.53 1.84 1.68
CA LEU A 259 5.71 2.03 3.11
C LEU A 259 4.50 1.43 3.83
N TYR A 260 4.70 0.92 5.04
CA TYR A 260 3.66 0.25 5.79
C TYR A 260 3.25 1.10 7.00
N VAL A 261 1.94 1.29 7.19
CA VAL A 261 1.37 1.93 8.36
C VAL A 261 0.84 0.84 9.27
N TRP A 262 1.49 0.62 10.39
CA TRP A 262 1.10 -0.33 11.42
C TRP A 262 0.14 0.32 12.41
N TYR A 263 -0.89 -0.41 12.84
CA TYR A 263 -1.82 -0.01 13.89
C TYR A 263 -1.73 -1.01 15.06
N SER A 264 -1.63 -0.52 16.30
CA SER A 264 -1.62 -1.38 17.50
C SER A 264 -3.00 -1.92 17.86
N SER A 265 -4.07 -1.29 17.33
CA SER A 265 -5.44 -1.69 17.59
C SER A 265 -6.39 -1.27 16.47
N VAL A 266 -7.53 -1.98 16.39
CA VAL A 266 -8.62 -1.68 15.46
C VAL A 266 -9.21 -0.28 15.65
N ASN A 267 -9.10 0.28 16.86
CA ASN A 267 -9.59 1.62 17.19
C ASN A 267 -8.67 2.73 16.70
N ALA A 268 -7.37 2.44 16.52
CA ALA A 268 -6.40 3.38 15.97
C ALA A 268 -6.56 3.57 14.45
N ILE A 269 -7.26 2.65 13.76
CA ILE A 269 -7.53 2.74 12.33
C ILE A 269 -8.46 3.93 12.05
N ASN A 270 -7.89 5.02 11.54
CA ASN A 270 -8.58 6.27 11.26
C ASN A 270 -8.24 6.80 9.85
N THR A 271 -9.05 7.77 9.39
CA THR A 271 -8.75 8.54 8.18
C THR A 271 -7.67 9.56 8.49
N PHE A 272 -6.68 9.70 7.61
CA PHE A 272 -5.57 10.64 7.80
C PHE A 272 -5.12 11.29 6.50
N LYS A 273 -4.31 12.34 6.64
CA LYS A 273 -3.74 13.09 5.54
C LYS A 273 -2.23 13.09 5.62
N ILE A 274 -1.57 12.86 4.50
CA ILE A 274 -0.13 12.90 4.37
C ILE A 274 0.20 14.15 3.58
N LYS A 275 0.90 15.10 4.20
CA LYS A 275 1.40 16.27 3.48
C LYS A 275 2.67 15.86 2.76
N TYR A 276 2.86 16.34 1.54
CA TYR A 276 4.09 16.10 0.81
C TYR A 276 4.71 17.39 0.29
N SER A 277 6.03 17.36 0.15
CA SER A 277 6.80 18.36 -0.60
C SER A 277 7.79 17.66 -1.51
N ILE A 278 7.91 18.16 -2.74
CA ILE A 278 8.79 17.61 -3.78
C ILE A 278 9.73 18.72 -4.22
N ASN A 279 11.02 18.50 -4.01
CA ASN A 279 12.09 19.34 -4.51
C ASN A 279 12.67 18.70 -5.76
N ILE A 280 12.90 19.49 -6.80
CA ILE A 280 13.43 19.00 -8.07
C ILE A 280 14.65 19.85 -8.41
N GLY A 281 15.80 19.24 -8.69
CA GLY A 281 17.04 19.96 -8.96
C GLY A 281 16.97 20.94 -10.13
N ASN A 282 16.11 20.69 -11.13
CA ASN A 282 15.89 21.58 -12.27
C ASN A 282 14.62 22.45 -12.17
N SER A 283 13.99 22.56 -10.99
CA SER A 283 12.88 23.49 -10.72
C SER A 283 13.20 24.36 -9.50
N PRO A 284 13.04 25.69 -9.58
CA PRO A 284 13.20 26.56 -8.41
C PRO A 284 12.03 26.48 -7.42
N GLU A 285 10.88 25.94 -7.85
CA GLU A 285 9.67 25.83 -7.04
C GLU A 285 9.58 24.46 -6.39
N VAL A 286 9.31 24.45 -5.08
CA VAL A 286 8.88 23.27 -4.32
C VAL A 286 7.43 22.97 -4.67
N LYS A 287 7.13 21.72 -5.01
CA LYS A 287 5.75 21.28 -5.27
C LYS A 287 5.19 20.65 -4.00
N GLU A 288 4.13 21.25 -3.46
CA GLU A 288 3.48 20.80 -2.22
C GLU A 288 2.08 20.28 -2.50
N GLY A 289 1.61 19.34 -1.68
CA GLY A 289 0.24 18.83 -1.76
C GLY A 289 -0.12 17.91 -0.60
N GLU A 290 -1.30 17.29 -0.70
CA GLU A 290 -1.83 16.38 0.30
C GLU A 290 -2.32 15.09 -0.37
N LEU A 291 -1.93 13.95 0.21
CA LEU A 291 -2.55 12.66 -0.03
C LEU A 291 -3.54 12.38 1.09
N VAL A 292 -4.70 11.81 0.77
CA VAL A 292 -5.74 11.50 1.77
C VAL A 292 -6.02 10.01 1.78
N VAL A 293 -5.96 9.39 2.95
CA VAL A 293 -6.33 8.00 3.15
C VAL A 293 -7.63 7.97 3.94
N VAL A 294 -8.71 7.55 3.29
CA VAL A 294 -10.05 7.46 3.87
C VAL A 294 -10.36 6.02 4.23
N ILE A 295 -10.59 5.78 5.51
CA ILE A 295 -11.06 4.50 6.02
C ILE A 295 -12.58 4.49 5.99
N ILE A 296 -13.15 3.49 5.32
CA ILE A 296 -14.59 3.29 5.21
C ILE A 296 -14.94 2.07 6.06
N SER A 297 -15.91 2.23 6.96
CA SER A 297 -16.59 1.13 7.63
C SER A 297 -17.99 1.00 7.03
N GLU A 298 -18.43 -0.21 6.70
CA GLU A 298 -19.83 -0.48 6.35
C GLU A 298 -20.73 -0.33 7.59
N GLU A 299 -20.95 0.91 8.00
CA GLU A 299 -22.05 1.29 8.88
C GLU A 299 -22.68 2.58 8.33
N THR A 300 -23.29 2.47 7.14
CA THR A 300 -24.39 3.33 6.65
C THR A 300 -24.83 2.87 5.27
N SER A 301 -25.34 1.64 5.19
CA SER A 301 -26.45 1.35 4.30
C SER A 301 -27.69 1.26 5.19
N ASP A 302 -28.28 2.39 5.57
CA ASP A 302 -29.65 2.42 6.06
C ASP A 302 -30.27 3.82 5.91
N HIS A 303 -31.26 3.85 5.00
CA HIS A 303 -32.44 4.71 4.88
C HIS A 303 -32.33 6.22 4.58
#